data_AF-A0A925FPW4-F1
#
_entry.id   AF-A0A925FPW4-F1
#
_cell.length_a   1.000
_cell.length_b   1.000
_cell.length_c   1.000
_cell.angle_alpha   90.00
_cell.angle_beta   90.00
_cell.angle_gamma   90.00
#
_symmetry.space_group_name_H-M   'P 1'
#
loop_
_entity.id
_entity.type
_entity.pdbx_description
1 polymer ?
#
loop_
_entity_poly.entity_id
_entity_poly.type
_entity_poly.pdbx_seq_one_letter_code
_entity_poly.pdbx_strand_id
1 'polypeptide(L)'
;MRLQNIYLFACTLFISLTLACGVNSVTRAQLEAVEPGDVLVYRYQKDGRSWFYADKIIRIEGDKVYYNASEKEGTAGNDERLKSFDTKKELVASKADILKYDTEQGEERKVIIWIQ
;
A
#
# COMPACT_ATOMS: atom_id res chain seq x y z
N MET A 1 50.71 -21.46 22.17
CA MET A 1 50.65 -20.05 21.72
C MET A 1 49.89 -20.03 20.40
N ARG A 2 48.63 -19.58 20.43
CA ARG A 2 47.65 -19.72 19.33
C ARG A 2 47.84 -18.58 18.33
N LEU A 3 48.10 -18.92 17.07
CA LEU A 3 48.23 -17.97 15.97
C LEU A 3 46.86 -17.42 15.56
N GLN A 4 46.77 -16.09 15.61
CA GLN A 4 46.24 -15.21 14.57
C GLN A 4 44.75 -15.31 14.21
N ASN A 5 43.98 -14.47 14.90
CA ASN A 5 43.01 -13.54 14.33
C ASN A 5 43.04 -13.40 12.79
N ILE A 6 42.08 -14.02 12.10
CA ILE A 6 41.56 -13.51 10.83
C ILE A 6 40.05 -13.65 10.89
N TYR A 7 39.42 -12.64 11.48
CA TYR A 7 38.14 -12.05 11.07
C TYR A 7 37.36 -12.82 10.00
N LEU A 8 36.67 -13.91 10.38
CA LEU A 8 35.51 -14.40 9.64
C LEU A 8 34.24 -13.74 10.21
N PHE A 9 34.32 -12.42 10.36
CA PHE A 9 33.17 -11.54 10.42
C PHE A 9 32.59 -11.57 8.99
N ALA A 10 31.77 -12.58 8.71
CA ALA A 10 30.95 -12.62 7.50
C ALA A 10 29.82 -11.59 7.63
N CYS A 11 30.22 -10.32 7.73
CA CYS A 11 29.48 -9.15 7.33
C CYS A 11 29.30 -9.21 5.81
N THR A 12 28.44 -10.10 5.32
CA THR A 12 27.82 -9.91 4.00
C THR A 12 26.68 -8.94 4.16
N LEU A 13 27.12 -7.70 4.33
CA LEU A 13 26.44 -6.43 4.13
C LEU A 13 25.88 -6.40 2.69
N PHE A 14 24.78 -7.09 2.43
CA PHE A 14 23.93 -6.78 1.29
C PHE A 14 22.99 -5.64 1.71
N ILE A 15 23.58 -4.46 1.94
CA ILE A 15 22.83 -3.20 1.85
C ILE A 15 22.60 -3.00 0.35
N SER A 16 21.54 -3.61 -0.17
CA SER A 16 20.95 -3.20 -1.44
C SER A 16 20.37 -1.81 -1.24
N LEU A 17 21.22 -0.83 -1.55
CA LEU A 17 20.91 0.58 -1.67
C LEU A 17 19.98 0.75 -2.89
N THR A 18 18.71 0.39 -2.75
CA THR A 18 17.69 0.90 -3.67
C THR A 18 17.44 2.34 -3.29
N LEU A 19 17.90 3.25 -4.14
CA LEU A 19 17.46 4.64 -4.22
C LEU A 19 15.93 4.67 -4.26
N ALA A 20 15.30 4.67 -3.09
CA ALA A 20 13.90 5.04 -2.95
C ALA A 20 13.85 6.56 -3.13
N CYS A 21 13.80 7.01 -4.38
CA CYS A 21 13.15 8.28 -4.69
C CYS A 21 11.71 8.12 -4.17
N GLY A 22 11.45 8.78 -3.03
CA GLY A 22 10.37 8.47 -2.11
C GLY A 22 8.99 8.42 -2.76
N VAL A 23 8.47 7.20 -2.90
CA VAL A 23 7.04 6.94 -2.93
C VAL A 23 6.69 6.52 -1.50
N ASN A 24 5.96 7.36 -0.77
CA ASN A 24 5.26 6.92 0.44
C ASN A 24 4.24 5.87 -0.01
N SER A 25 4.67 4.61 -0.09
CA SER A 25 3.84 3.45 -0.40
C SER A 25 3.89 2.53 0.82
N VAL A 26 2.77 1.88 1.11
CA VAL A 26 2.76 0.87 2.15
C VAL A 26 3.54 -0.36 1.70
N THR A 27 4.21 -1.02 2.63
CA THR A 27 4.94 -2.25 2.32
C THR A 27 3.97 -3.37 1.96
N ARG A 28 4.44 -4.33 1.16
CA ARG A 28 3.69 -5.55 0.87
C ARG A 28 3.21 -6.27 2.14
N ALA A 29 4.06 -6.36 3.17
CA ALA A 29 3.70 -6.97 4.44
C ALA A 29 2.53 -6.25 5.13
N GLN A 30 2.48 -4.92 5.05
CA GLN A 30 1.34 -4.16 5.56
C GLN A 30 0.06 -4.44 4.76
N LEU A 31 0.16 -4.58 3.43
CA LEU A 31 -0.99 -4.96 2.59
C LEU A 31 -1.49 -6.38 2.84
N GLU A 32 -0.58 -7.31 3.11
CA GLU A 32 -0.93 -8.70 3.48
C GLU A 32 -1.58 -8.79 4.87
N ALA A 33 -1.23 -7.87 5.77
CA ALA A 33 -1.73 -7.79 7.15
C ALA A 33 -3.05 -7.01 7.30
N VAL A 34 -3.61 -6.51 6.20
CA VAL A 34 -4.85 -5.75 6.17
C VAL A 34 -6.01 -6.52 6.83
N GLU A 35 -6.81 -5.80 7.63
CA GLU A 35 -7.91 -6.35 8.41
C GLU A 35 -9.24 -5.56 8.26
N PRO A 36 -10.39 -6.14 8.66
CA PRO A 36 -11.65 -5.41 8.68
C PRO A 36 -11.59 -4.17 9.58
N GLY A 37 -12.03 -3.03 9.05
CA GLY A 37 -11.93 -1.73 9.70
C GLY A 37 -10.90 -0.80 9.07
N ASP A 38 -9.84 -1.37 8.48
CA ASP A 38 -8.77 -0.63 7.83
C ASP A 38 -9.30 0.27 6.69
N VAL A 39 -8.66 1.42 6.54
CA VAL A 39 -8.90 2.33 5.41
C VAL A 39 -7.67 2.37 4.52
N LEU A 40 -7.80 1.83 3.31
CA LEU A 40 -6.76 1.87 2.29
C LEU A 40 -6.84 3.17 1.50
N VAL A 41 -5.88 4.06 1.66
CA VAL A 41 -5.78 5.29 0.86
C VAL A 41 -4.84 5.05 -0.32
N TYR A 42 -5.32 5.29 -1.53
CA TYR A 42 -4.52 5.15 -2.74
C TYR A 42 -4.42 6.45 -3.52
N ARG A 43 -3.23 6.66 -4.10
CA ARG A 43 -2.96 7.69 -5.09
C ARG A 43 -3.12 7.10 -6.48
N TYR A 44 -3.97 7.72 -7.28
CA TYR A 44 -4.10 7.46 -8.71
C TYR A 44 -3.43 8.59 -9.49
N GLN A 45 -2.53 8.27 -10.41
CA GLN A 45 -1.86 9.25 -11.25
C GLN A 45 -2.03 8.93 -12.72
N LYS A 46 -2.41 9.95 -13.50
CA LYS A 46 -2.58 9.88 -14.95
C LYS A 46 -2.36 11.27 -15.53
N ASP A 47 -1.68 11.36 -16.68
CA ASP A 47 -1.42 12.62 -17.40
C ASP A 47 -0.81 13.74 -16.52
N GLY A 48 0.07 13.38 -15.59
CA GLY A 48 0.71 14.31 -14.66
C GLY A 48 -0.20 14.85 -13.55
N ARG A 49 -1.45 14.38 -13.47
CA ARG A 49 -2.39 14.70 -12.39
C ARG A 49 -2.43 13.58 -11.38
N SER A 50 -2.72 13.92 -10.12
CA SER A 50 -2.87 12.98 -9.02
C SER A 50 -4.23 13.15 -8.36
N TRP A 51 -4.87 12.03 -8.08
CA TRP A 51 -6.14 11.93 -7.37
C TRP A 51 -5.97 10.96 -6.22
N PHE A 52 -6.76 11.17 -5.17
CA PHE A 52 -6.74 10.31 -4.00
C PHE A 52 -8.13 9.76 -3.77
N TYR A 53 -8.17 8.52 -3.34
CA TYR A 53 -9.37 7.80 -3.01
C TYR A 53 -9.09 6.91 -1.80
N ALA A 54 -10.14 6.44 -1.14
CA ALA A 54 -10.00 5.52 -0.04
C ALA A 54 -11.02 4.39 -0.09
N ASP A 55 -10.62 3.20 0.35
CA ASP A 55 -11.48 2.03 0.47
C ASP A 55 -11.49 1.58 1.94
N LYS A 56 -12.67 1.57 2.56
CA LYS A 56 -12.83 1.04 3.92
C LYS A 56 -13.19 -0.43 3.87
N ILE A 57 -12.38 -1.26 4.51
CA ILE A 57 -12.59 -2.71 4.51
C ILE A 57 -13.65 -3.08 5.53
N ILE A 58 -14.62 -3.86 5.06
CA ILE A 58 -15.79 -4.26 5.84
C ILE A 58 -15.62 -5.69 6.36
N ARG A 59 -15.06 -6.58 5.54
CA ARG A 59 -14.80 -7.97 5.90
C ARG A 59 -13.82 -8.62 4.93
N ILE A 60 -13.18 -9.70 5.38
CA ILE A 60 -12.27 -10.52 4.59
C ILE A 60 -12.72 -11.97 4.69
N GLU A 61 -12.91 -12.62 3.54
CA GLU A 61 -13.30 -14.03 3.45
C GLU A 61 -12.34 -14.77 2.53
N GLY A 62 -11.39 -15.50 3.14
CA GLY A 62 -10.34 -16.18 2.39
C GLY A 62 -9.47 -15.20 1.60
N ASP A 63 -9.57 -15.28 0.28
CA ASP A 63 -8.86 -14.41 -0.67
C ASP A 63 -9.66 -13.17 -1.07
N LYS A 64 -10.90 -13.02 -0.61
CA LYS A 64 -11.77 -11.89 -0.96
C LYS A 64 -11.72 -10.81 0.12
N VAL A 65 -11.58 -9.57 -0.32
CA VAL A 65 -11.64 -8.37 0.51
C VAL A 65 -12.84 -7.56 0.07
N TYR A 66 -13.77 -7.34 1.01
CA TYR A 66 -14.99 -6.59 0.79
C TYR A 66 -14.84 -5.19 1.39
N TYR A 67 -15.20 -4.16 0.63
CA TYR A 67 -14.94 -2.78 1.01
C TYR A 67 -16.04 -1.82 0.54
N ASN A 68 -16.17 -0.69 1.23
CA ASN A 68 -16.91 0.47 0.75
C ASN A 68 -15.92 1.52 0.25
N ALA A 69 -16.10 1.97 -1.00
CA ALA A 69 -15.28 3.04 -1.56
C ALA A 69 -15.70 4.40 -1.02
N SER A 70 -14.76 5.34 -1.00
CA SER A 70 -15.03 6.74 -0.67
C SER A 70 -16.00 7.36 -1.67
N GLU A 71 -16.99 8.10 -1.19
CA GLU A 71 -17.99 8.79 -2.02
C GLU A 71 -17.38 9.92 -2.84
N LYS A 72 -16.23 10.43 -2.40
CA LYS A 72 -15.57 11.60 -2.98
C LYS A 72 -14.10 11.32 -3.24
N GLU A 73 -13.63 11.95 -4.30
CA GLU A 73 -12.21 12.10 -4.61
C GLU A 73 -11.58 13.20 -3.74
N GLY A 74 -10.35 12.96 -3.30
CA GLY A 74 -9.52 13.93 -2.58
C GLY A 74 -8.40 14.48 -3.45
N THR A 75 -7.91 15.67 -3.10
CA THR A 75 -6.72 16.27 -3.74
C THR A 75 -5.42 15.99 -2.97
N ALA A 76 -5.52 15.37 -1.79
CA ALA A 76 -4.41 14.93 -0.95
C ALA A 76 -4.77 13.65 -0.19
N GLY A 77 -3.78 12.84 0.20
CA GLY A 77 -3.99 11.56 0.89
C GLY A 77 -4.55 11.66 2.32
N ASN A 78 -4.54 12.85 2.91
CA ASN A 78 -5.11 13.12 4.23
C ASN A 78 -6.41 13.96 4.17
N ASP A 79 -6.99 14.13 2.99
CA ASP A 79 -8.23 14.88 2.80
C ASP A 79 -9.39 14.21 3.55
N GLU A 80 -10.10 14.97 4.39
CA GLU A 80 -11.23 14.46 5.18
C GLU A 80 -12.36 13.91 4.31
N ARG A 81 -12.48 14.38 3.06
CA ARG A 81 -13.47 13.88 2.09
C ARG A 81 -13.33 12.39 1.80
N LEU A 82 -12.13 11.85 1.96
CA LEU A 82 -11.85 10.42 1.77
C LEU A 82 -12.46 9.54 2.86
N LYS A 83 -12.89 10.12 3.98
CA LYS A 83 -13.47 9.39 5.12
C LYS A 83 -14.99 9.18 5.01
N SER A 84 -15.63 9.70 3.96
CA SER A 84 -17.04 9.44 3.67
C SER A 84 -17.16 8.25 2.74
N PHE A 85 -17.71 7.13 3.21
CA PHE A 85 -17.78 5.87 2.45
C PHE A 85 -19.21 5.55 2.01
N ASP A 86 -19.37 5.06 0.77
CA ASP A 86 -20.66 4.63 0.25
C ASP A 86 -21.06 3.29 0.87
N THR A 87 -21.72 3.35 2.03
CA THR A 87 -22.21 2.17 2.77
C THR A 87 -23.36 1.44 2.07
N LYS A 88 -23.92 1.99 0.98
CA LYS A 88 -24.99 1.35 0.21
C LYS A 88 -24.44 0.35 -0.80
N LYS A 89 -23.14 0.37 -1.09
CA LYS A 89 -22.48 -0.49 -2.06
C LYS A 89 -21.30 -1.20 -1.44
N GLU A 90 -21.39 -2.53 -1.37
CA GLU A 90 -20.26 -3.39 -1.06
C GLU A 90 -19.56 -3.79 -2.36
N LEU A 91 -18.27 -3.48 -2.46
CA LEU A 91 -17.41 -3.90 -3.55
C LEU A 91 -16.51 -5.06 -3.09
N VAL A 92 -15.98 -5.82 -4.03
CA VAL A 92 -15.11 -6.96 -3.75
C VAL A 92 -13.87 -6.91 -4.64
N ALA A 93 -12.72 -7.15 -4.04
CA ALA A 93 -11.45 -7.36 -4.71
C ALA A 93 -10.79 -8.63 -4.17
N SER A 94 -9.91 -9.26 -4.95
CA SER A 94 -9.06 -10.31 -4.40
C SER A 94 -7.89 -9.70 -3.62
N LYS A 95 -7.33 -10.43 -2.66
CA LYS A 95 -6.07 -10.05 -1.99
C LYS A 95 -4.95 -9.82 -3.01
N ALA A 96 -4.91 -10.63 -4.06
CA ALA A 96 -3.95 -10.46 -5.15
C ALA A 96 -4.13 -9.11 -5.87
N ASP A 97 -5.36 -8.62 -6.04
CA ASP A 97 -5.61 -7.32 -6.66
C ASP A 97 -5.15 -6.16 -5.77
N ILE A 98 -5.33 -6.26 -4.46
CA ILE A 98 -4.83 -5.24 -3.51
C ILE A 98 -3.30 -5.20 -3.53
N LEU A 99 -2.65 -6.36 -3.58
CA LEU A 99 -1.19 -6.47 -3.60
C LEU A 99 -0.56 -5.91 -4.87
N LYS A 100 -1.30 -5.78 -5.99
CA LYS A 100 -0.80 -5.11 -7.20
C LYS A 100 -0.51 -3.62 -6.98
N TYR A 101 -1.10 -3.02 -5.94
CA TYR A 101 -0.94 -1.60 -5.63
C TYR A 101 0.19 -1.32 -4.62
N ASP A 102 1.07 -2.30 -4.36
CA ASP A 102 2.28 -2.12 -3.55
C ASP A 102 3.33 -1.23 -4.23
N THR A 103 3.24 -1.07 -5.55
CA THR A 103 4.22 -0.37 -6.39
C THR A 103 3.55 0.39 -7.53
N GLU A 104 4.14 1.52 -7.96
CA GLU A 104 3.66 2.25 -9.14
C GLU A 104 3.94 1.44 -10.39
N GLN A 105 2.90 1.05 -11.13
CA GLN A 105 3.04 0.30 -12.39
C GLN A 105 2.32 1.02 -13.53
N GLY A 106 2.98 1.10 -14.70
CA GLY A 106 2.39 1.60 -15.95
C GLY A 106 2.33 3.13 -16.11
N GLU A 107 1.65 3.56 -17.17
CA GLU A 107 1.36 4.98 -17.46
C GLU A 107 0.24 5.52 -16.55
N GLU A 108 -0.70 4.67 -16.15
CA GLU A 108 -1.69 4.93 -15.11
C GLU A 108 -1.24 4.28 -13.81
N ARG A 109 -0.83 5.08 -12.83
CA ARG A 109 -0.20 4.57 -11.60
C ARG A 109 -1.19 4.62 -10.45
N LYS A 110 -1.60 3.45 -9.96
CA LYS A 110 -2.39 3.33 -8.72
C LYS A 110 -1.54 2.68 -7.64
N VAL A 111 -1.37 3.36 -6.50
CA VAL A 111 -0.56 2.86 -5.36
C VAL A 111 -1.24 3.16 -4.05
N ILE A 112 -1.23 2.18 -3.14
CA ILE A 112 -1.68 2.38 -1.75
C ILE A 112 -0.56 3.08 -0.99
N ILE A 113 -0.86 4.26 -0.48
CA ILE A 113 0.11 5.15 0.15
C ILE A 113 -0.03 5.17 1.67
N TRP A 114 -1.17 4.71 2.20
CA TRP A 114 -1.46 4.68 3.62
C TRP A 114 -2.56 3.65 3.94
N ILE A 115 -2.42 2.96 5.08
CA ILE A 115 -3.45 2.20 5.77
C ILE A 115 -3.70 2.89 7.12
N GLN A 116 -4.95 3.27 7.39
CA GLN A 116 -5.39 3.85 8.68
C GLN A 116 -6.20 2.86 9.49
#